data_AF-A0A0P7VCT7-F1
#
_entry.id   AF-A0A0P7VCT7-F1
#
_cell.length_a   1.000
_cell.length_b   1.000
_cell.length_c   1.000
_cell.angle_alpha   90.00
_cell.angle_beta   90.00
_cell.angle_gamma   90.00
#
_symmetry.space_group_name_H-M   'P 1'
#
loop_
_entity.id
_entity.type
_entity.pdbx_description
1 polymer ?
#
loop_
_entity_poly.entity_id
_entity_poly.type
_entity_poly.pdbx_seq_one_letter_code
_entity_poly.pdbx_strand_id
1 'polypeptide(L)'
;MIPSCSLMDRVWVTMETSSLARQVESVERSVAFLRREQLALLHGLHLEILSLQKRCAELTCELNVKPPGRTQAEVEEEEKLLETRCQEVEAQLREQQRTLDELRTELSHKGALVGALRASLKDKERCFLEELKRRSHRSTVLNTELQKQTEVAAYLSFQLHTTRQKLHQQQQLQKQQQLQQQQQQLPHQQKTHPRAAERLPSAALLPAASARPKRRGHKLAAQLRAERARECVPRERVTGPEEPTAMPDPALFLYPRRHRPHLRLTTAHRQQQPQATEEARDQPETLEELEE
;
A
#
# COMPACT_ATOMS: atom_id res chain seq x y z
N MET A 1 144.82 -30.99 42.54
CA MET A 1 143.44 -31.21 43.01
C MET A 1 142.99 -29.86 43.57
N ILE A 2 142.08 -29.07 43.00
CA ILE A 2 140.76 -29.30 42.41
C ILE A 2 140.45 -28.08 41.52
N PRO A 3 139.80 -28.23 40.34
CA PRO A 3 138.79 -27.25 39.98
C PRO A 3 137.60 -27.93 39.30
N SER A 4 136.70 -28.51 40.09
CA SER A 4 135.44 -29.08 39.59
C SER A 4 134.18 -28.37 40.12
N CYS A 5 134.28 -27.48 41.13
CA CYS A 5 133.14 -26.69 41.61
C CYS A 5 132.86 -25.41 40.81
N SER A 6 133.88 -24.73 40.27
CA SER A 6 133.71 -23.45 39.57
C SER A 6 133.04 -23.55 38.19
N LEU A 7 132.96 -24.76 37.62
CA LEU A 7 132.29 -24.99 36.34
C LEU A 7 130.78 -25.18 36.55
N MET A 8 130.36 -25.83 37.63
CA MET A 8 128.94 -26.06 37.94
C MET A 8 128.24 -24.75 38.36
N ASP A 9 128.88 -23.90 39.15
CA ASP A 9 128.33 -22.59 39.53
C ASP A 9 128.19 -21.65 38.33
N ARG A 10 129.16 -21.65 37.40
CA ARG A 10 129.05 -20.89 36.15
C ARG A 10 127.92 -21.40 35.26
N VAL A 11 127.75 -22.72 35.15
CA VAL A 11 126.65 -23.33 34.37
C VAL A 11 125.29 -23.00 35.01
N TRP A 12 125.14 -23.09 36.33
CA TRP A 12 123.92 -22.70 37.05
C TRP A 12 123.57 -21.21 36.87
N VAL A 13 124.54 -20.31 37.03
CA VAL A 13 124.32 -18.86 36.80
C VAL A 13 123.95 -18.58 35.34
N THR A 14 124.53 -19.29 34.37
CA THR A 14 124.11 -19.16 32.96
C THR A 14 122.71 -19.73 32.69
N MET A 15 122.30 -20.77 33.40
CA MET A 15 120.94 -21.32 33.31
C MET A 15 119.90 -20.41 33.99
N GLU A 16 120.22 -19.80 35.13
CA GLU A 16 119.35 -18.85 35.82
C GLU A 16 119.21 -17.52 35.04
N THR A 17 120.30 -17.01 34.46
CA THR A 17 120.27 -15.79 33.63
C THR A 17 119.52 -16.02 32.32
N SER A 18 119.64 -17.19 31.70
CA SER A 18 118.84 -17.55 30.52
C SER A 18 117.36 -17.80 30.85
N SER A 19 117.05 -18.31 32.05
CA SER A 19 115.68 -18.42 32.57
C SER A 19 115.05 -17.04 32.82
N LEU A 20 115.79 -16.14 33.49
CA LEU A 20 115.36 -14.76 33.75
C LEU A 20 115.17 -13.97 32.44
N ALA A 21 116.07 -14.12 31.47
CA ALA A 21 115.93 -13.50 30.15
C ALA A 21 114.66 -13.97 29.42
N ARG A 22 114.36 -15.28 29.45
CA ARG A 22 113.10 -15.82 28.90
C ARG A 22 111.87 -15.28 29.64
N GLN A 23 111.97 -15.07 30.95
CA GLN A 23 110.89 -14.54 31.78
C GLN A 23 110.64 -13.05 31.48
N VAL A 24 111.70 -12.24 31.32
CA VAL A 24 111.62 -10.85 30.87
C VAL A 24 111.01 -10.78 29.47
N GLU A 25 111.48 -11.60 28.53
CA GLU A 25 110.97 -11.65 27.16
C GLU A 25 109.50 -12.13 27.11
N SER A 26 109.07 -12.98 28.05
CA SER A 26 107.67 -13.38 28.21
C SER A 26 106.80 -12.23 28.74
N VAL A 27 107.28 -11.50 29.74
CA VAL A 27 106.60 -10.32 30.28
C VAL A 27 106.51 -9.22 29.22
N GLU A 28 107.57 -8.95 28.46
CA GLU A 28 107.57 -7.97 27.37
C GLU A 28 106.53 -8.32 26.29
N ARG A 29 106.43 -9.61 25.90
CA ARG A 29 105.36 -10.07 24.99
C ARG A 29 103.98 -9.89 25.60
N SER A 30 103.81 -10.19 26.89
CA SER A 30 102.53 -10.00 27.60
C SER A 30 102.13 -8.53 27.70
N VAL A 31 103.08 -7.62 27.94
CA VAL A 31 102.86 -6.16 27.96
C VAL A 31 102.55 -5.66 26.56
N ALA A 32 103.25 -6.13 25.54
CA ALA A 32 102.95 -5.80 24.15
C ALA A 32 101.55 -6.30 23.75
N PHE A 33 101.15 -7.49 24.19
CA PHE A 33 99.80 -8.03 24.00
C PHE A 33 98.75 -7.15 24.72
N LEU A 34 98.93 -6.85 26.00
CA LEU A 34 98.03 -5.98 26.75
C LEU A 34 97.91 -4.58 26.14
N ARG A 35 99.01 -4.01 25.64
CA ARG A 35 98.98 -2.72 24.93
C ARG A 35 98.18 -2.81 23.62
N ARG A 36 98.29 -3.92 22.88
CA ARG A 36 97.48 -4.15 21.67
C ARG A 36 96.00 -4.30 22.00
N GLU A 37 95.68 -5.08 23.02
CA GLU A 37 94.30 -5.28 23.53
C GLU A 37 93.70 -3.95 24.01
N GLN A 38 94.45 -3.17 24.78
CA GLN A 38 94.01 -1.85 25.27
C GLN A 38 93.73 -0.89 24.11
N LEU A 39 94.58 -0.85 23.09
CA LEU A 39 94.36 -0.03 21.90
C LEU A 39 93.16 -0.51 21.09
N ALA A 40 92.95 -1.82 20.95
CA ALA A 40 91.80 -2.39 20.27
C ALA A 40 90.48 -2.06 20.98
N LEU A 41 90.46 -2.16 22.33
CA LEU A 41 89.32 -1.77 23.14
C LEU A 41 89.02 -0.27 23.03
N LEU A 42 90.03 0.59 23.13
CA LEU A 42 89.86 2.03 22.97
C LEU A 42 89.32 2.40 21.58
N HIS A 43 89.81 1.74 20.52
CA HIS A 43 89.30 1.94 19.17
C HIS A 43 87.85 1.46 19.03
N GLY A 44 87.50 0.29 19.59
CA GLY A 44 86.13 -0.22 19.60
C GLY A 44 85.15 0.72 20.31
N LEU A 45 85.51 1.18 21.51
CA LEU A 45 84.70 2.15 22.26
C LEU A 45 84.53 3.47 21.50
N HIS A 46 85.57 3.93 20.81
CA HIS A 46 85.47 5.14 19.99
C HIS A 46 84.44 4.98 18.86
N LEU A 47 84.42 3.83 18.18
CA LEU A 47 83.43 3.54 17.15
C LEU A 47 82.00 3.42 17.72
N GLU A 48 81.84 2.82 18.90
CA GLU A 48 80.54 2.74 19.60
C GLU A 48 80.02 4.13 19.97
N ILE A 49 80.89 5.01 20.50
CA ILE A 49 80.53 6.40 20.82
C ILE A 49 80.09 7.12 19.55
N LEU A 50 80.82 6.98 18.44
CA LEU A 50 80.44 7.59 17.15
C LEU A 50 79.11 7.03 16.63
N SER A 51 78.87 5.72 16.77
CA SER A 51 77.61 5.08 16.37
C SER A 51 76.42 5.59 17.19
N LEU A 52 76.59 5.68 18.53
CA LEU A 52 75.57 6.24 19.42
C LEU A 52 75.33 7.72 19.15
N GLN A 53 76.37 8.51 18.93
CA GLN A 53 76.25 9.91 18.54
C GLN A 53 75.45 10.06 17.24
N LYS A 54 75.73 9.22 16.24
CA LYS A 54 74.97 9.20 14.99
C LYS A 54 73.50 8.84 15.25
N ARG A 55 73.21 7.80 16.04
CA ARG A 55 71.84 7.38 16.36
C ARG A 55 71.08 8.45 17.15
N CYS A 56 71.74 9.11 18.09
CA CYS A 56 71.16 10.22 18.84
C CYS A 56 70.85 11.40 17.91
N ALA A 57 71.74 11.73 16.97
CA ALA A 57 71.49 12.75 15.97
C ALA A 57 70.32 12.37 15.04
N GLU A 58 70.26 11.13 14.57
CA GLU A 58 69.14 10.60 13.77
C GLU A 58 67.81 10.72 14.52
N LEU A 59 67.72 10.24 15.77
CA LEU A 59 66.51 10.34 16.59
C LEU A 59 66.13 11.79 16.87
N THR A 60 67.11 12.67 17.07
CA THR A 60 66.86 14.11 17.25
C THR A 60 66.29 14.72 15.97
N CYS A 61 66.85 14.38 14.81
CA CYS A 61 66.30 14.80 13.51
C CYS A 61 64.89 14.23 13.27
N GLU A 62 64.66 12.94 13.56
CA GLU A 62 63.33 12.31 13.44
C GLU A 62 62.29 12.97 14.34
N LEU A 63 62.66 13.37 15.56
CA LEU A 63 61.78 14.10 16.46
C LEU A 63 61.50 15.54 15.99
N ASN A 64 62.48 16.21 15.40
CA ASN A 64 62.31 17.56 14.85
C ASN A 64 61.55 17.57 13.52
N VAL A 65 61.63 16.51 12.71
CA VAL A 65 60.92 16.37 11.43
C VAL A 65 59.50 15.83 11.63
N LYS A 66 59.25 15.09 12.71
CA LYS A 66 57.87 14.80 13.12
C LYS A 66 57.20 16.14 13.44
N PRO A 67 56.12 16.51 12.75
CA PRO A 67 55.32 17.64 13.22
C PRO A 67 54.96 17.34 14.68
N PRO A 68 54.87 18.36 15.57
CA PRO A 68 54.21 18.13 16.84
C PRO A 68 52.89 17.45 16.50
N GLY A 69 52.61 16.28 17.05
CA GLY A 69 51.30 15.65 16.86
C GLY A 69 50.21 16.68 17.14
N ARG A 70 49.05 16.55 16.48
CA ARG A 70 47.90 17.47 16.61
C ARG A 70 47.91 18.13 17.97
N THR A 71 47.98 19.46 18.00
CA THR A 71 48.12 20.16 19.27
C THR A 71 46.92 19.80 20.15
N GLN A 72 47.11 19.76 21.47
CA GLN A 72 46.03 19.40 22.37
C GLN A 72 44.78 20.27 22.16
N ALA A 73 44.97 21.54 21.76
CA ALA A 73 43.90 22.45 21.37
C ALA A 73 43.14 21.99 20.12
N GLU A 74 43.83 21.57 19.05
CA GLU A 74 43.19 21.04 17.83
C GLU A 74 42.34 19.79 18.12
N VAL A 75 42.83 18.91 18.98
CA VAL A 75 42.09 17.71 19.39
C VAL A 75 40.84 18.07 20.17
N GLU A 76 40.94 19.02 21.11
CA GLU A 76 39.78 19.51 21.88
C GLU A 76 38.74 20.22 21.00
N GLU A 77 39.15 20.93 19.95
CA GLU A 77 38.24 21.54 18.98
C GLU A 77 37.53 20.49 18.10
N GLU A 78 38.27 19.49 17.61
CA GLU A 78 37.69 18.36 16.88
C GLU A 78 36.69 17.57 17.75
N GLU A 79 37.01 17.32 19.01
CA GLU A 79 36.12 16.66 19.97
C GLU A 79 34.83 17.45 20.16
N LYS A 80 34.92 18.77 20.38
CA LYS A 80 33.74 19.64 20.50
C LYS A 80 32.89 19.61 19.24
N LEU A 81 33.49 19.66 18.05
CA LEU A 81 32.77 19.59 16.78
C LEU A 81 32.06 18.24 16.60
N LEU A 82 32.72 17.15 17.00
CA LEU A 82 32.10 15.82 16.97
C LEU A 82 30.96 15.72 17.98
N GLU A 83 31.12 16.28 19.17
CA GLU A 83 30.06 16.34 20.18
C GLU A 83 28.84 17.12 19.68
N THR A 84 29.03 18.30 19.07
CA THR A 84 27.91 19.08 18.52
C THR A 84 27.22 18.30 17.41
N ARG A 85 27.98 17.67 16.51
CA ARG A 85 27.42 16.85 15.43
C ARG A 85 26.65 15.64 15.98
N CYS A 86 27.18 14.97 17.01
CA CYS A 86 26.49 13.87 17.68
C CYS A 86 25.18 14.35 18.32
N GLN A 87 25.19 15.49 19.01
CA GLN A 87 24.00 16.08 19.62
C GLN A 87 22.93 16.44 18.57
N GLU A 88 23.33 17.01 17.42
CA GLU A 88 22.43 17.31 16.32
C GLU A 88 21.76 16.06 15.75
N VAL A 89 22.54 15.02 15.46
CA VAL A 89 22.01 13.75 14.95
C VAL A 89 21.09 13.08 15.96
N GLU A 90 21.43 13.12 17.25
CA GLU A 90 20.55 12.61 18.29
C GLU A 90 19.25 13.43 18.42
N ALA A 91 19.31 14.75 18.26
CA ALA A 91 18.12 15.60 18.26
C ALA A 91 17.19 15.26 17.08
N GLN A 92 17.75 15.11 15.88
CA GLN A 92 17.02 14.66 14.69
C GLN A 92 16.40 13.26 14.90
N LEU A 93 17.14 12.32 15.49
CA LEU A 93 16.62 11.00 15.80
C LEU A 93 15.44 11.06 16.79
N ARG A 94 15.53 11.90 17.83
CA ARG A 94 14.44 12.10 18.80
C ARG A 94 13.20 12.69 18.14
N GLU A 95 13.35 13.65 17.22
CA GLU A 95 12.24 14.20 16.46
C GLU A 95 11.59 13.15 15.55
N GLN A 96 12.40 12.35 14.84
CA GLN A 96 11.89 11.23 14.05
C GLN A 96 11.15 10.21 14.92
N GLN A 97 11.63 9.90 16.12
CA GLN A 97 10.95 9.00 17.04
C GLN A 97 9.58 9.57 17.48
N ARG A 98 9.51 10.87 17.81
CA ARG A 98 8.25 11.54 18.16
C ARG A 98 7.24 11.47 17.02
N THR A 99 7.65 11.82 15.81
CA THR A 99 6.78 11.77 14.63
C THR A 99 6.31 10.34 14.32
N LEU A 100 7.19 9.34 14.46
CA LEU A 100 6.80 7.93 14.31
C LEU A 100 5.76 7.50 15.36
N ASP A 101 5.91 7.93 16.61
CA ASP A 101 4.96 7.61 17.67
C ASP A 101 3.62 8.31 17.46
N GLU A 102 3.62 9.59 17.05
CA GLU A 102 2.40 10.30 16.62
C GLU A 102 1.68 9.55 15.51
N LEU A 103 2.39 9.16 14.44
CA LEU A 103 1.83 8.39 13.32
C LEU A 103 1.27 7.03 13.78
N ARG A 104 1.93 6.34 14.72
CA ARG A 104 1.42 5.09 15.31
C ARG A 104 0.13 5.32 16.06
N THR A 105 0.03 6.39 16.86
CA THR A 105 -1.20 6.72 17.58
C THR A 105 -2.35 7.06 16.63
N GLU A 106 -2.07 7.82 15.57
CA GLU A 106 -3.06 8.13 14.54
C GLU A 106 -3.55 6.87 13.82
N LEU A 107 -2.63 5.98 13.44
CA LEU A 107 -2.97 4.74 12.75
C LEU A 107 -3.81 3.83 13.64
N SER A 108 -3.50 3.76 14.93
CA SER A 108 -4.31 3.06 15.93
C SER A 108 -5.73 3.65 16.03
N HIS A 109 -5.83 4.98 16.14
CA HIS A 109 -7.12 5.67 16.22
C HIS A 109 -7.96 5.47 14.95
N LYS A 110 -7.35 5.64 13.77
CA LYS A 110 -7.98 5.39 12.46
C LYS A 110 -8.42 3.93 12.33
N GLY A 111 -7.60 2.98 12.80
CA GLY A 111 -7.94 1.56 12.87
C GLY A 111 -9.17 1.29 13.73
N ALA A 112 -9.25 1.90 14.91
CA ALA A 112 -10.41 1.80 15.80
C ALA A 112 -11.68 2.39 15.16
N LEU A 113 -11.58 3.56 14.51
CA LEU A 113 -12.69 4.19 13.80
C LEU A 113 -13.20 3.30 12.65
N VAL A 114 -12.30 2.76 11.83
CA VAL A 114 -12.65 1.82 10.76
C VAL A 114 -13.33 0.57 11.34
N GLY A 115 -12.83 0.06 12.47
CA GLY A 115 -13.47 -1.04 13.20
C GLY A 115 -14.91 -0.72 13.62
N ALA A 116 -15.13 0.44 14.23
CA ALA A 116 -16.46 0.91 14.66
C ALA A 116 -17.42 1.10 13.48
N LEU A 117 -16.95 1.71 12.38
CA LEU A 117 -17.75 1.89 11.18
C LEU A 117 -18.14 0.55 10.54
N ARG A 118 -17.20 -0.40 10.46
CA ARG A 118 -17.49 -1.76 9.97
C ARG A 118 -18.51 -2.48 10.84
N ALA A 119 -18.41 -2.35 12.16
CA ALA A 119 -19.40 -2.91 13.09
C ALA A 119 -20.79 -2.27 12.89
N SER A 120 -20.85 -0.93 12.82
CA SER A 120 -22.09 -0.19 12.57
C SER A 120 -22.75 -0.57 11.26
N LEU A 121 -21.99 -0.74 10.17
CA LEU A 121 -22.53 -1.20 8.89
C LEU A 121 -23.11 -2.62 8.99
N LYS A 122 -22.41 -3.54 9.65
CA LYS A 122 -22.92 -4.90 9.88
C LYS A 122 -24.20 -4.91 10.73
N ASP A 123 -24.29 -4.05 11.73
CA ASP A 123 -25.50 -3.94 12.56
C ASP A 123 -26.67 -3.34 11.77
N LYS A 124 -26.43 -2.30 10.96
CA LYS A 124 -27.44 -1.75 10.06
C LYS A 124 -27.93 -2.81 9.05
N GLU A 125 -27.02 -3.59 8.45
CA GLU A 125 -27.35 -4.69 7.56
C GLU A 125 -28.27 -5.72 8.23
N ARG A 126 -27.93 -6.14 9.46
CA ARG A 126 -28.76 -7.05 10.26
C ARG A 126 -30.17 -6.47 10.48
N CYS A 127 -30.25 -5.21 10.92
CA CYS A 127 -31.53 -4.53 11.14
C CYS A 127 -32.36 -4.42 9.84
N PHE A 128 -31.74 -4.11 8.70
CA PHE A 128 -32.43 -4.05 7.41
C PHE A 128 -32.99 -5.41 6.99
N LEU A 129 -32.23 -6.50 7.19
CA LEU A 129 -32.69 -7.85 6.90
C LEU A 129 -33.87 -8.26 7.80
N GLU A 130 -33.83 -7.91 9.07
CA GLU A 130 -34.94 -8.17 10.00
C GLU A 130 -36.21 -7.41 9.60
N GLU A 131 -36.08 -6.13 9.24
CA GLU A 131 -37.20 -5.32 8.79
C GLU A 131 -37.75 -5.83 7.45
N LEU A 132 -36.88 -6.26 6.54
CA LEU A 132 -37.28 -6.89 5.28
C LEU A 132 -38.06 -8.19 5.52
N LYS A 133 -37.58 -9.06 6.43
CA LYS A 133 -38.28 -10.29 6.84
C LYS A 133 -39.66 -9.97 7.44
N ARG A 134 -39.73 -8.99 8.35
CA ARG A 134 -40.98 -8.55 8.99
C ARG A 134 -41.99 -8.06 7.95
N ARG A 135 -41.57 -7.22 7.00
CA ARG A 135 -42.43 -6.70 5.93
C ARG A 135 -42.87 -7.79 4.97
N SER A 136 -41.97 -8.70 4.62
CA SER A 136 -42.30 -9.85 3.78
C SER A 136 -43.38 -10.71 4.45
N HIS A 137 -43.20 -11.05 5.72
CA HIS A 137 -44.21 -11.78 6.48
C HIS A 137 -45.56 -11.04 6.52
N ARG A 138 -45.56 -9.73 6.82
CA ARG A 138 -46.78 -8.93 6.79
C ARG A 138 -47.47 -8.93 5.42
N SER A 139 -46.69 -8.82 4.34
CA SER A 139 -47.20 -8.92 2.97
C SER A 139 -47.83 -10.28 2.70
N THR A 140 -47.20 -11.38 3.12
CA THR A 140 -47.77 -12.72 2.96
C THR A 140 -49.09 -12.87 3.71
N VAL A 141 -49.19 -12.40 4.96
CA VAL A 141 -50.42 -12.44 5.74
C VAL A 141 -51.54 -11.66 5.04
N LEU A 142 -51.28 -10.41 4.63
CA LEU A 142 -52.28 -9.59 3.94
C LEU A 142 -52.69 -10.18 2.59
N ASN A 143 -51.77 -10.81 1.86
CA ASN A 143 -52.07 -11.46 0.58
C ASN A 143 -52.96 -12.70 0.79
N THR A 144 -52.68 -13.51 1.81
CA THR A 144 -53.56 -14.64 2.15
C THR A 144 -54.94 -14.16 2.59
N GLU A 145 -55.04 -13.05 3.31
CA GLU A 145 -56.33 -12.48 3.69
C GLU A 145 -57.09 -11.96 2.47
N LEU A 146 -56.42 -11.22 1.57
CA LEU A 146 -57.01 -10.78 0.31
C LEU A 146 -57.50 -11.95 -0.56
N GLN A 147 -56.74 -13.05 -0.61
CA GLN A 147 -57.11 -14.25 -1.34
C GLN A 147 -58.39 -14.89 -0.76
N LYS A 148 -58.49 -15.02 0.57
CA LYS A 148 -59.73 -15.49 1.23
C LYS A 148 -60.92 -14.60 0.88
N GLN A 149 -60.75 -13.28 0.95
CA GLN A 149 -61.81 -12.34 0.59
C GLN A 149 -62.22 -12.48 -0.89
N THR A 150 -61.26 -12.74 -1.78
CA THR A 150 -61.50 -12.97 -3.21
C THR A 150 -62.28 -14.28 -3.45
N GLU A 151 -61.94 -15.35 -2.72
CA GLU A 151 -62.67 -16.63 -2.77
C GLU A 151 -64.12 -16.48 -2.28
N VAL A 152 -64.34 -15.77 -1.18
CA VAL A 152 -65.69 -15.45 -0.68
C VAL A 152 -66.48 -14.63 -1.70
N ALA A 153 -65.86 -13.60 -2.28
CA ALA A 153 -66.51 -12.77 -3.30
C ALA A 153 -66.87 -13.58 -4.56
N ALA A 154 -65.99 -14.49 -5.01
CA ALA A 154 -66.25 -15.38 -6.13
C ALA A 154 -67.39 -16.37 -5.83
N TYR A 155 -67.43 -16.93 -4.61
CA TYR A 155 -68.49 -17.82 -4.16
C TYR A 155 -69.86 -17.13 -4.16
N LEU A 156 -69.96 -15.92 -3.59
CA LEU A 156 -71.19 -15.13 -3.59
C LEU A 156 -71.61 -14.74 -5.02
N SER A 157 -70.65 -14.38 -5.88
CA SER A 157 -70.92 -14.09 -7.29
C SER A 157 -71.49 -15.31 -8.02
N PHE A 158 -70.93 -16.50 -7.78
CA PHE A 158 -71.46 -17.76 -8.33
C PHE A 158 -72.88 -18.05 -7.84
N GLN A 159 -73.16 -17.84 -6.54
CA GLN A 159 -74.52 -17.97 -6.01
C GLN A 159 -75.50 -16.98 -6.66
N LEU A 160 -75.11 -15.72 -6.83
CA LEU A 160 -75.93 -14.71 -7.51
C LEU A 160 -76.19 -15.06 -8.98
N HIS A 161 -75.18 -15.55 -9.70
CA HIS A 161 -75.38 -16.02 -11.08
C HIS A 161 -76.31 -17.23 -11.15
N THR A 162 -76.16 -18.19 -10.24
CA THR A 162 -77.00 -19.39 -10.17
C THR A 162 -78.45 -19.04 -9.88
N THR A 163 -78.71 -18.17 -8.90
CA THR A 163 -80.07 -17.71 -8.56
C THR A 163 -80.69 -16.91 -9.70
N ARG A 164 -79.92 -16.02 -10.34
CA ARG A 164 -80.37 -15.28 -11.53
C ARG A 164 -80.70 -16.20 -12.69
N GLN A 165 -79.91 -17.25 -12.93
CA GLN A 165 -80.16 -18.24 -13.97
C GLN A 165 -81.45 -19.02 -13.71
N LYS A 166 -81.68 -19.47 -12.47
CA LYS A 166 -82.93 -20.15 -12.07
C LYS A 166 -84.16 -19.26 -12.28
N LEU A 167 -84.07 -17.98 -11.92
CA LEU A 167 -85.16 -17.01 -12.14
C LEU A 167 -85.42 -16.79 -13.65
N HIS A 168 -84.37 -16.66 -14.45
CA HIS A 168 -84.51 -16.55 -15.91
C HIS A 168 -85.17 -17.78 -16.53
N GLN A 169 -84.79 -18.99 -16.10
CA GLN A 169 -85.43 -20.23 -16.55
C GLN A 169 -86.93 -20.24 -16.20
N GLN A 170 -87.30 -19.85 -14.97
CA GLN A 170 -88.70 -19.74 -14.56
C GLN A 170 -89.48 -18.73 -15.42
N GLN A 171 -88.89 -17.57 -15.69
CA GLN A 171 -89.51 -16.53 -16.52
C GLN A 171 -89.69 -16.99 -17.98
N GLN A 172 -88.72 -17.71 -18.55
CA GLN A 172 -88.84 -18.30 -19.89
C GLN A 172 -89.94 -19.36 -19.97
N LEU A 173 -90.06 -20.22 -18.95
CA LEU A 173 -91.13 -21.22 -18.86
C LEU A 173 -92.51 -20.56 -18.78
N GLN A 174 -92.68 -19.51 -17.97
CA GLN A 174 -93.93 -18.73 -17.91
C GLN A 174 -94.27 -18.10 -19.27
N LYS A 175 -93.27 -17.53 -19.96
CA LYS A 175 -93.47 -16.93 -21.28
C LYS A 175 -93.87 -17.98 -22.33
N GLN A 176 -93.29 -19.19 -22.28
CA GLN A 176 -93.73 -20.31 -23.13
C GLN A 176 -95.17 -20.75 -22.84
N GLN A 177 -95.56 -20.85 -21.57
CA GLN A 177 -96.94 -21.18 -21.20
C GLN A 177 -97.93 -20.11 -21.68
N GLN A 178 -97.59 -18.82 -21.56
CA GLN A 178 -98.42 -17.74 -22.10
C GLN A 178 -98.54 -17.80 -23.63
N LEU A 179 -97.46 -18.10 -24.35
CA LEU A 179 -97.50 -18.28 -25.81
C LEU A 179 -98.33 -19.50 -26.23
N GLN A 180 -98.30 -20.60 -25.47
CA GLN A 180 -99.17 -21.76 -25.71
C GLN A 180 -100.65 -21.44 -25.44
N GLN A 181 -100.96 -20.70 -24.38
CA GLN A 181 -102.33 -20.25 -24.11
C GLN A 181 -102.83 -19.28 -25.20
N GLN A 182 -101.97 -18.42 -25.72
CA GLN A 182 -102.31 -17.50 -26.81
C GLN A 182 -102.47 -18.24 -28.17
N GLN A 183 -101.74 -19.33 -28.41
CA GLN A 183 -101.97 -20.20 -29.58
C GLN A 183 -103.27 -21.02 -29.50
N GLN A 184 -103.76 -21.36 -28.30
CA GLN A 184 -105.05 -22.04 -28.14
C GLN A 184 -106.27 -21.11 -28.32
N GLN A 185 -106.06 -19.79 -28.40
CA GLN A 185 -107.12 -18.79 -28.64
C GLN A 185 -107.09 -18.18 -30.07
N LEU A 186 -106.59 -18.92 -31.06
CA LEU A 186 -106.72 -18.54 -32.48
C LEU A 186 -107.94 -19.24 -33.12
N PRO A 187 -109.05 -18.52 -33.43
CA PRO A 187 -109.98 -18.98 -34.44
C PRO A 187 -109.33 -18.82 -35.83
N HIS A 188 -109.56 -19.82 -36.69
CA HIS A 188 -109.38 -19.68 -38.13
C HIS A 188 -110.05 -18.40 -38.65
N GLN A 189 -109.35 -17.61 -39.47
CA GLN A 189 -109.88 -17.10 -40.74
C GLN A 189 -108.75 -16.72 -41.70
N GLN A 190 -109.13 -16.68 -42.98
CA GLN A 190 -108.35 -17.00 -44.16
C GLN A 190 -107.48 -15.86 -44.74
N LYS A 191 -106.46 -16.29 -45.49
CA LYS A 191 -105.80 -15.69 -46.67
C LYS A 191 -106.42 -14.40 -47.27
N THR A 192 -105.58 -13.38 -47.44
CA THR A 192 -105.50 -12.54 -48.66
C THR A 192 -104.08 -11.95 -48.83
N HIS A 193 -103.45 -12.24 -49.97
CA HIS A 193 -102.38 -11.42 -50.60
C HIS A 193 -103.02 -10.63 -51.77
N PRO A 194 -102.34 -9.69 -52.48
CA PRO A 194 -101.01 -9.08 -52.31
C PRO A 194 -101.04 -7.52 -52.34
N ARG A 195 -99.90 -6.85 -52.14
CA ARG A 195 -99.29 -5.90 -53.11
C ARG A 195 -98.29 -4.95 -52.44
N ALA A 196 -97.18 -4.79 -53.16
CA ALA A 196 -96.00 -4.02 -52.86
C ALA A 196 -96.20 -2.49 -52.92
N ALA A 197 -95.47 -1.78 -52.05
CA ALA A 197 -94.73 -0.54 -52.34
C ALA A 197 -93.77 -0.35 -51.14
N GLU A 198 -92.47 -0.59 -51.26
CA GLU A 198 -91.41 0.27 -51.83
C GLU A 198 -90.48 0.72 -50.69
N ARG A 199 -89.20 0.29 -50.79
CA ARG A 199 -87.94 0.98 -50.44
C ARG A 199 -87.82 1.63 -49.04
N LEU A 200 -86.77 1.40 -48.25
CA LEU A 200 -85.37 1.12 -48.55
C LEU A 200 -84.71 0.27 -47.43
N PRO A 201 -83.67 -0.49 -47.76
CA PRO A 201 -82.67 -0.95 -46.80
C PRO A 201 -81.63 0.17 -46.60
N SER A 202 -81.41 0.62 -45.37
CA SER A 202 -80.22 1.42 -45.07
C SER A 202 -79.29 0.60 -44.19
N ALA A 203 -78.19 0.20 -44.82
CA ALA A 203 -77.05 -0.40 -44.19
C ALA A 203 -76.48 0.54 -43.13
N ALA A 204 -76.32 0.04 -41.91
CA ALA A 204 -75.26 0.47 -41.01
C ALA A 204 -74.91 -0.69 -40.07
N LEU A 205 -74.00 -1.53 -40.57
CA LEU A 205 -72.82 -2.01 -39.86
C LEU A 205 -72.99 -2.51 -38.42
N LEU A 206 -72.88 -3.85 -38.30
CA LEU A 206 -72.05 -4.57 -37.33
C LEU A 206 -72.47 -4.56 -35.85
N PRO A 207 -72.33 -5.71 -35.16
CA PRO A 207 -72.52 -5.78 -33.72
C PRO A 207 -71.47 -4.89 -33.04
N ALA A 208 -71.89 -4.10 -32.06
CA ALA A 208 -71.00 -3.42 -31.13
C ALA A 208 -70.04 -4.45 -30.54
N ALA A 209 -68.86 -4.52 -31.15
CA ALA A 209 -67.82 -5.44 -30.78
C ALA A 209 -67.56 -5.25 -29.30
N SER A 210 -67.56 -6.36 -28.57
CA SER A 210 -66.93 -6.53 -27.27
C SER A 210 -65.82 -5.49 -27.09
N ALA A 211 -66.09 -4.45 -26.30
CA ALA A 211 -65.07 -3.53 -25.83
C ALA A 211 -64.17 -4.33 -24.89
N ARG A 212 -63.27 -5.13 -25.48
CA ARG A 212 -62.04 -5.53 -24.81
C ARG A 212 -61.40 -4.22 -24.35
N PRO A 213 -61.08 -4.03 -23.07
CA PRO A 213 -60.26 -2.90 -22.68
C PRO A 213 -58.92 -3.10 -23.40
N LYS A 214 -58.70 -2.32 -24.46
CA LYS A 214 -57.44 -2.31 -25.18
C LYS A 214 -56.42 -1.78 -24.20
N ARG A 215 -55.66 -2.72 -23.66
CA ARG A 215 -54.42 -2.56 -22.90
C ARG A 215 -53.45 -1.62 -23.63
N ARG A 216 -53.71 -0.31 -23.58
CA ARG A 216 -52.77 0.77 -23.90
C ARG A 216 -52.68 1.64 -22.66
N GLY A 217 -51.78 1.25 -21.78
CA GLY A 217 -51.60 1.87 -20.48
C GLY A 217 -50.67 1.10 -19.55
N HIS A 218 -50.31 -0.14 -19.88
CA HIS A 218 -49.43 -0.94 -19.02
C HIS A 218 -47.97 -0.47 -19.02
N LYS A 219 -47.48 0.28 -20.03
CA LYS A 219 -46.09 0.75 -19.96
C LYS A 219 -45.92 1.85 -18.90
N LEU A 220 -46.79 2.86 -18.89
CA LEU A 220 -46.75 3.93 -17.89
C LEU A 220 -47.18 3.48 -16.50
N ALA A 221 -48.22 2.63 -16.38
CA ALA A 221 -48.67 2.11 -15.08
C ALA A 221 -47.77 1.01 -14.49
N ALA A 222 -47.02 0.27 -15.33
CA ALA A 222 -45.95 -0.61 -14.86
C ALA A 222 -44.66 0.16 -14.57
N GLN A 223 -44.37 1.26 -15.29
CA GLN A 223 -43.26 2.17 -14.96
C GLN A 223 -43.51 2.90 -13.64
N LEU A 224 -44.72 3.41 -13.37
CA LEU A 224 -45.09 4.02 -12.08
C LEU A 224 -45.09 3.03 -10.91
N ARG A 225 -45.53 1.77 -11.13
CA ARG A 225 -45.41 0.71 -10.11
C ARG A 225 -43.98 0.23 -9.92
N ALA A 226 -43.18 0.18 -10.99
CA ALA A 226 -41.76 -0.15 -10.92
C ALA A 226 -40.93 0.97 -10.28
N GLU A 227 -41.31 2.24 -10.44
CA GLU A 227 -40.70 3.37 -9.73
C GLU A 227 -41.02 3.34 -8.23
N ARG A 228 -42.30 3.21 -7.85
CA ARG A 228 -42.68 3.11 -6.43
C ARG A 228 -42.14 1.86 -5.74
N ALA A 229 -41.93 0.76 -6.48
CA ALA A 229 -41.25 -0.42 -5.96
C ALA A 229 -39.73 -0.22 -5.82
N ARG A 230 -39.13 0.70 -6.59
CA ARG A 230 -37.71 1.06 -6.54
C ARG A 230 -37.39 2.19 -5.55
N GLU A 231 -38.39 2.90 -5.04
CA GLU A 231 -38.23 3.88 -3.94
C GLU A 231 -38.05 3.23 -2.57
N CYS A 232 -38.50 1.98 -2.40
CA CYS A 232 -38.35 1.22 -1.15
C CYS A 232 -36.99 0.53 -0.99
N VAL A 233 -36.11 0.62 -1.99
CA VAL A 233 -34.72 0.18 -1.90
C VAL A 233 -33.88 1.45 -1.90
N PRO A 234 -33.12 1.76 -0.84
CA PRO A 234 -32.14 2.83 -0.88
C PRO A 234 -31.29 2.64 -2.13
N ARG A 235 -31.39 3.58 -3.09
CA ARG A 235 -30.42 3.70 -4.19
C ARG A 235 -29.14 4.27 -3.59
N GLU A 236 -28.50 3.53 -2.70
CA GLU A 236 -27.06 3.61 -2.58
C GLU A 236 -26.56 3.19 -3.96
N ARG A 237 -26.12 4.19 -4.73
CA ARG A 237 -25.19 3.94 -5.81
C ARG A 237 -23.96 3.34 -5.12
N VAL A 238 -23.94 2.02 -5.00
CA VAL A 238 -22.71 1.28 -4.76
C VAL A 238 -21.89 1.55 -6.02
N THR A 239 -21.15 2.66 -6.01
CA THR A 239 -19.88 2.71 -6.71
C THR A 239 -19.13 1.51 -6.16
N GLY A 240 -19.19 0.39 -6.88
CA GLY A 240 -18.27 -0.69 -6.65
C GLY A 240 -16.86 -0.11 -6.67
N PRO A 241 -15.90 -0.74 -5.97
CA PRO A 241 -14.52 -0.31 -6.07
C PRO A 241 -14.17 -0.14 -7.55
N GLU A 242 -13.64 1.04 -7.87
CA GLU A 242 -13.10 1.35 -9.19
C GLU A 242 -12.27 0.15 -9.64
N GLU A 243 -12.56 -0.34 -10.85
CA GLU A 243 -11.90 -1.51 -11.41
C GLU A 243 -10.39 -1.32 -11.25
N PRO A 244 -9.68 -2.18 -10.48
CA PRO A 244 -8.29 -1.92 -10.12
C PRO A 244 -7.49 -1.82 -11.41
N THR A 245 -7.04 -0.60 -11.71
CA THR A 245 -6.16 -0.37 -12.85
C THR A 245 -4.93 -1.25 -12.61
N ALA A 246 -4.61 -2.10 -13.59
CA ALA A 246 -3.46 -2.99 -13.49
C ALA A 246 -2.23 -2.15 -13.10
N MET A 247 -1.55 -2.54 -12.02
CA MET A 247 -0.36 -1.85 -11.55
C MET A 247 0.64 -1.73 -12.71
N PRO A 248 1.22 -0.54 -12.93
CA PRO A 248 2.25 -0.41 -13.94
C PRO A 248 3.37 -1.41 -13.64
N ASP A 249 3.81 -2.14 -14.66
CA ASP A 249 4.80 -3.20 -14.53
C ASP A 249 6.06 -2.65 -13.81
N PRO A 250 6.43 -3.17 -12.63
CA PRO A 250 7.59 -2.69 -11.89
C PRO A 250 8.91 -2.96 -12.64
N ALA A 251 8.90 -3.80 -13.67
CA ALA A 251 10.09 -4.22 -14.42
C ALA A 251 10.31 -3.46 -15.75
N LEU A 252 9.74 -2.26 -15.93
CA LEU A 252 9.96 -1.47 -17.16
C LEU A 252 11.44 -1.19 -17.49
N PHE A 253 12.32 -1.22 -16.50
CA PHE A 253 13.78 -1.07 -16.67
C PHE A 253 14.50 -2.36 -17.11
N LEU A 254 13.83 -3.52 -17.08
CA LEU A 254 14.40 -4.81 -17.50
C LEU A 254 14.15 -5.12 -18.98
N TYR A 255 13.32 -4.34 -19.67
CA TYR A 255 13.09 -4.48 -21.10
C TYR A 255 14.17 -3.72 -21.89
N PRO A 256 14.94 -4.40 -22.77
CA PRO A 256 15.78 -3.73 -23.74
C PRO A 256 14.90 -2.80 -24.57
N ARG A 257 15.22 -1.49 -24.59
CA ARG A 257 14.50 -0.45 -25.35
C ARG A 257 14.35 -0.84 -26.82
N ARG A 258 13.28 -1.56 -27.15
CA ARG A 258 12.79 -1.65 -28.52
C ARG A 258 11.77 -0.55 -28.71
N HIS A 259 12.20 0.50 -29.39
CA HIS A 259 11.34 1.58 -29.87
C HIS A 259 10.08 0.98 -30.52
N ARG A 260 8.94 1.05 -29.83
CA ARG A 260 7.63 0.92 -30.47
C ARG A 260 7.06 2.31 -30.73
N PRO A 261 6.45 2.54 -31.90
CA PRO A 261 5.90 3.83 -32.27
C PRO A 261 4.66 4.12 -31.42
N HIS A 262 4.56 5.33 -30.90
CA HIS A 262 3.40 5.84 -30.17
C HIS A 262 2.12 5.68 -31.02
N LEU A 263 1.22 4.79 -30.59
CA LEU A 263 -0.19 4.88 -30.97
C LEU A 263 -0.82 5.98 -30.11
N ARG A 264 -1.16 7.11 -30.73
CA ARG A 264 -1.93 8.19 -30.11
C ARG A 264 -3.36 7.71 -29.91
N LEU A 265 -3.76 7.48 -28.65
CA LEU A 265 -5.17 7.43 -28.28
C LEU A 265 -5.61 8.84 -27.92
N THR A 266 -6.46 9.41 -28.77
CA THR A 266 -7.17 10.66 -28.54
C THR A 266 -8.29 10.44 -27.53
N THR A 267 -8.24 11.11 -26.39
CA THR A 267 -9.42 11.41 -25.58
C THR A 267 -9.51 12.91 -25.37
N ALA A 268 -10.45 13.50 -26.10
CA ALA A 268 -10.87 14.87 -25.97
C ALA A 268 -11.93 15.02 -24.86
N HIS A 269 -12.04 16.25 -24.36
CA HIS A 269 -13.02 16.83 -23.42
C HIS A 269 -12.64 16.83 -21.93
N ARG A 270 -12.79 17.91 -21.16
CA ARG A 270 -13.20 19.31 -21.44
C ARG A 270 -13.15 20.09 -20.09
N GLN A 271 -12.46 21.23 -20.06
CA GLN A 271 -12.66 22.46 -19.24
C GLN A 271 -12.76 22.31 -17.70
N GLN A 272 -12.09 23.08 -16.84
CA GLN A 272 -12.05 24.55 -16.76
C GLN A 272 -10.80 25.07 -15.99
N GLN A 273 -10.12 26.02 -16.65
CA GLN A 273 -9.36 27.23 -16.27
C GLN A 273 -8.57 27.47 -14.94
N PRO A 274 -7.58 28.40 -15.01
CA PRO A 274 -6.45 28.57 -14.08
C PRO A 274 -6.54 29.84 -13.22
N GLN A 275 -5.67 29.95 -12.20
CA GLN A 275 -5.13 31.23 -11.77
C GLN A 275 -3.62 31.11 -11.52
N ALA A 276 -2.89 31.95 -12.24
CA ALA A 276 -1.48 32.23 -12.07
C ALA A 276 -1.32 33.39 -11.08
N THR A 277 -0.28 33.33 -10.27
CA THR A 277 0.45 34.51 -9.78
C THR A 277 1.92 34.13 -9.75
N GLU A 278 2.64 34.55 -10.79
CA GLU A 278 4.07 34.84 -10.71
C GLU A 278 4.22 36.16 -9.95
N GLU A 279 5.11 36.21 -8.96
CA GLU A 279 5.96 37.39 -8.74
C GLU A 279 7.38 36.90 -8.44
N ALA A 280 8.25 37.19 -9.41
CA ALA A 280 9.69 37.12 -9.31
C ALA A 280 10.24 38.40 -8.66
N ARG A 281 11.41 38.28 -8.01
CA ARG A 281 12.50 39.27 -7.77
C ARG A 281 13.22 38.82 -6.49
N ASP A 282 14.53 38.83 -6.33
CA ASP A 282 15.68 39.21 -7.16
C ASP A 282 16.88 38.48 -6.52
N GLN A 283 17.78 37.93 -7.33
CA GLN A 283 19.18 37.72 -6.91
C GLN A 283 19.94 39.04 -7.15
N PRO A 284 21.09 39.23 -6.46
CA PRO A 284 22.30 39.11 -7.25
C PRO A 284 23.46 38.39 -6.54
N GLU A 285 24.24 37.75 -7.40
CA GLU A 285 25.60 37.23 -7.18
C GLU A 285 26.58 38.35 -6.81
N THR A 286 27.63 38.01 -6.06
CA THR A 286 29.04 38.42 -6.26
C THR A 286 29.89 37.66 -5.23
N LEU A 287 30.86 36.82 -5.67
CA LEU A 287 32.31 37.12 -5.75
C LEU A 287 32.89 37.50 -4.36
N GLU A 288 34.01 37.01 -3.85
CA GLU A 288 35.20 36.38 -4.40
C GLU A 288 36.05 35.92 -3.20
N GLU A 289 37.05 35.08 -3.49
CA GLU A 289 38.40 34.97 -2.89
C GLU A 289 38.71 35.62 -1.53
N LEU A 290 39.43 34.85 -0.69
CA LEU A 290 40.60 35.22 0.13
C LEU A 290 40.97 33.96 0.96
N GLU A 291 42.01 33.22 0.59
CA GLU A 291 43.39 33.38 1.11
C GLU A 291 43.44 33.57 2.64
N GLU A 292 43.68 32.47 3.36
CA GLU A 292 44.82 32.27 4.28
C GLU A 292 44.95 30.78 4.69
#